data_AF-A0A1H2KHT5-F1
#
_entry.id   AF-A0A1H2KHT5-F1
#
_cell.length_a   1.000
_cell.length_b   1.000
_cell.length_c   1.000
_cell.angle_alpha   90.00
_cell.angle_beta   90.00
_cell.angle_gamma   90.00
#
_symmetry.space_group_name_H-M   'P 1'
#
loop_
_entity.id
_entity.type
_entity.pdbx_description
1 polymer ?
#
loop_
_entity_poly.entity_id
_entity_poly.type
_entity_poly.pdbx_seq_one_letter_code
_entity_poly.pdbx_strand_id
1 'polypeptide(L)'
;MTTDQPDDVPAEERERTNDAIAKLKRDLAAAKGRPRPRGVNYEKFQGAIGLDDDGNVQAPLTPEERRRKEEWLRRAKGPRGSEPGTDSGPESE
;
A
#
# COMPACT_ATOMS: atom_id res chain seq x y z
N MET A 1 0.69 -44.36 28.29
CA MET A 1 0.58 -43.35 27.21
C MET A 1 -0.50 -42.39 27.62
N THR A 2 -0.14 -41.20 28.09
CA THR A 2 -1.07 -40.13 28.44
C THR A 2 -1.43 -39.40 27.15
N THR A 3 -2.69 -39.50 26.73
CA THR A 3 -3.23 -38.72 25.63
C THR A 3 -3.37 -37.27 26.08
N ASP A 4 -2.41 -36.45 25.65
CA ASP A 4 -2.46 -35.00 25.68
C ASP A 4 -3.62 -34.57 24.76
N GLN A 5 -4.80 -34.29 25.33
CA GLN A 5 -5.91 -33.73 24.57
C GLN A 5 -5.56 -32.27 24.26
N PRO A 6 -5.68 -31.82 23.00
CA PRO A 6 -5.37 -30.44 22.65
C PRO A 6 -6.33 -29.51 23.40
N ASP A 7 -5.74 -28.52 24.07
CA ASP A 7 -6.40 -27.51 24.89
C ASP A 7 -7.75 -27.08 24.32
N ASP A 8 -8.79 -27.23 25.14
CA ASP A 8 -10.12 -26.70 24.84
C ASP A 8 -10.02 -25.18 24.76
N VAL A 9 -9.98 -24.64 23.52
CA VAL A 9 -9.93 -23.19 23.29
C VAL A 9 -11.04 -22.52 24.10
N PRO A 10 -10.72 -21.58 25.01
CA PRO A 10 -11.70 -20.90 25.85
C PRO A 10 -12.82 -20.27 25.02
N ALA A 11 -14.04 -20.29 25.54
CA ALA A 11 -15.21 -19.76 24.84
C ALA A 11 -15.00 -18.30 24.36
N GLU A 12 -14.35 -17.48 25.19
CA GLU A 12 -14.00 -16.10 24.87
C GLU A 12 -13.00 -15.97 23.71
N GLU A 13 -12.10 -16.93 23.54
CA GLU A 13 -11.15 -16.96 22.42
C GLU A 13 -11.83 -17.46 21.13
N ARG A 14 -12.78 -18.40 21.25
CA ARG A 14 -13.64 -18.81 20.13
C ARG A 14 -14.52 -17.66 19.63
N GLU A 15 -15.11 -16.89 20.54
CA GLU A 15 -15.94 -15.72 20.21
C GLU A 15 -15.12 -14.63 19.51
N ARG A 16 -13.98 -14.24 20.08
CA ARG A 16 -13.05 -13.28 19.45
C ARG A 16 -12.60 -13.71 18.05
N THR A 17 -12.34 -15.01 17.88
CA THR A 17 -11.95 -15.57 16.58
C THR A 17 -13.10 -15.50 15.58
N ASN A 18 -14.33 -15.82 16.00
CA ASN A 18 -15.51 -15.75 15.15
C ASN A 18 -15.80 -14.30 14.71
N ASP A 19 -15.64 -13.33 15.60
CA ASP A 19 -15.80 -11.90 15.29
C ASP A 19 -14.72 -11.41 14.31
N ALA A 20 -13.47 -11.80 14.52
CA ALA A 20 -12.38 -11.50 13.60
C ALA A 20 -12.65 -12.08 12.19
N ILE A 21 -13.11 -13.33 12.11
CA ILE A 21 -13.49 -13.97 10.84
C ILE A 21 -14.65 -13.22 10.18
N ALA A 22 -15.67 -12.83 10.95
CA ALA A 22 -16.82 -12.10 10.42
C ALA A 22 -16.41 -10.73 9.86
N LYS A 23 -15.55 -10.00 10.57
CA LYS A 23 -14.98 -8.73 10.10
C LYS A 23 -14.19 -8.91 8.81
N LEU A 24 -13.32 -9.92 8.76
CA LEU A 24 -12.47 -10.17 7.59
C LEU A 24 -13.30 -10.55 6.35
N LYS A 25 -14.37 -11.33 6.52
CA LYS A 25 -15.34 -11.61 5.44
C LYS A 25 -16.02 -10.34 4.93
N ARG A 26 -16.43 -9.45 5.83
CA ARG A 26 -17.05 -8.16 5.47
C ARG A 26 -16.07 -7.27 4.70
N ASP A 27 -14.84 -7.15 5.19
CA ASP A 27 -13.80 -6.33 4.57
C ASP A 27 -13.42 -6.85 3.18
N LEU A 28 -13.35 -8.18 3.02
CA LEU A 28 -13.07 -8.82 1.73
C LEU A 28 -14.22 -8.61 0.74
N ALA A 29 -15.47 -8.68 1.19
CA ALA A 29 -16.64 -8.35 0.36
C ALA A 29 -16.61 -6.88 -0.09
N ALA A 30 -16.28 -5.95 0.82
CA ALA A 30 -16.14 -4.53 0.51
C ALA A 30 -14.97 -4.28 -0.46
N ALA A 31 -13.84 -4.98 -0.29
CA ALA A 31 -12.66 -4.85 -1.15
C ALA A 31 -12.93 -5.33 -2.58
N LYS A 32 -13.73 -6.40 -2.77
CA LYS A 32 -14.13 -6.89 -4.09
C LYS A 32 -14.94 -5.88 -4.90
N GLY A 33 -15.69 -5.01 -4.23
CA GLY A 33 -16.47 -3.95 -4.88
C GLY A 33 -15.66 -2.69 -5.21
N ARG A 34 -14.40 -2.59 -4.75
CA ARG A 34 -13.57 -1.42 -5.03
C ARG A 34 -13.19 -1.41 -6.52
N PRO A 35 -13.26 -0.24 -7.19
CA PRO A 35 -12.75 -0.14 -8.54
C PRO A 35 -11.29 -0.57 -8.56
N ARG A 36 -10.94 -1.50 -9.46
CA ARG A 36 -9.55 -1.91 -9.61
C ARG A 36 -8.73 -0.66 -9.93
N PRO A 37 -7.61 -0.42 -9.23
CA PRO A 37 -6.70 0.63 -9.64
C PRO A 37 -6.35 0.38 -11.12
N ARG A 38 -6.33 1.45 -11.92
CA ARG A 38 -5.92 1.37 -13.33
C ARG A 38 -4.62 0.57 -13.35
N GLY A 39 -4.60 -0.51 -14.14
CA GLY A 39 -3.54 -1.51 -14.12
C GLY A 39 -2.18 -0.84 -14.01
N VAL A 40 -1.39 -1.27 -13.02
CA VAL A 40 -0.03 -0.78 -12.85
C VAL A 40 0.68 -1.06 -14.17
N ASN A 41 1.10 0.00 -14.87
CA ASN A 41 1.85 -0.18 -16.10
C ASN A 41 3.20 -0.78 -15.71
N TYR A 42 3.31 -2.11 -15.81
CA TYR A 42 4.48 -2.87 -15.38
C TYR A 42 5.73 -2.45 -16.16
N GLU A 43 5.57 -2.06 -17.43
CA GLU A 43 6.66 -1.56 -18.28
C GLU A 43 7.31 -0.30 -17.69
N LYS A 44 6.56 0.56 -16.99
CA LYS A 44 7.12 1.74 -16.31
C LYS A 44 8.06 1.41 -15.15
N PHE A 45 8.02 0.17 -14.65
CA PHE A 45 8.80 -0.27 -13.49
C PHE A 45 9.80 -1.39 -13.85
N GLN A 46 9.91 -1.75 -15.13
CA GLN A 46 10.91 -2.72 -15.59
C GLN A 46 12.30 -2.12 -15.79
N GLY A 47 12.40 -0.79 -15.94
CA GLY A 47 13.70 -0.11 -15.95
C GLY A 47 14.37 -0.25 -14.58
N ALA A 48 15.59 -0.80 -14.53
CA ALA A 48 16.37 -0.81 -13.31
C ALA A 48 16.57 0.64 -12.84
N ILE A 49 16.34 0.89 -11.55
CA ILE A 49 16.49 2.24 -10.97
C ILE A 49 17.94 2.70 -11.23
N GLY A 50 18.08 3.77 -12.02
CA GLY A 50 19.38 4.33 -12.38
C GLY A 50 20.00 3.79 -13.68
N LEU A 51 19.28 2.98 -14.46
CA LEU A 51 19.66 2.65 -15.85
C LEU A 51 18.74 3.36 -16.85
N ASP A 52 19.29 3.75 -18.00
CA ASP A 52 18.53 4.26 -19.14
C ASP A 52 17.85 3.11 -19.93
N ASP A 53 17.12 3.46 -20.98
CA ASP A 53 16.38 2.49 -21.81
C ASP A 53 17.30 1.48 -22.54
N ASP A 54 18.60 1.82 -22.67
CA ASP A 54 19.64 0.98 -23.25
C ASP A 54 20.40 0.15 -22.20
N GLY A 55 20.05 0.30 -20.91
CA GLY A 55 20.69 -0.41 -19.80
C GLY A 55 22.02 0.18 -19.33
N ASN A 56 22.37 1.40 -19.77
CA ASN A 56 23.54 2.12 -19.27
C ASN A 56 23.19 2.90 -18.00
N VAL A 57 24.20 3.24 -17.19
CA VAL A 57 24.01 4.09 -16.01
C VAL A 57 23.46 5.45 -16.45
N GLN A 58 22.33 5.87 -15.87
CA GLN A 58 21.74 7.18 -16.14
C GLN A 58 22.75 8.28 -15.83
N ALA A 59 23.00 9.13 -16.82
CA ALA A 59 23.81 10.32 -16.63
C ALA A 59 23.17 11.24 -15.58
N PRO A 60 23.98 11.98 -14.81
CA PRO A 60 23.46 12.98 -13.89
C PRO A 60 22.65 14.04 -14.67
N LEU A 61 21.54 14.46 -14.09
CA LEU A 61 20.68 15.49 -14.66
C LEU A 61 21.48 16.76 -14.95
N THR A 62 21.29 17.32 -16.14
CA THR A 62 21.81 18.65 -16.48
C THR A 62 21.11 19.72 -15.61
N PRO A 63 21.70 20.92 -15.46
CA PRO A 63 21.08 22.01 -14.71
C PRO A 63 19.66 22.37 -15.21
N GLU A 64 19.42 22.28 -16.51
CA GLU A 64 18.12 22.57 -17.13
C GLU A 64 17.08 21.48 -16.82
N GLU A 65 17.46 20.21 -16.91
CA GLU A 65 16.58 19.09 -16.57
C GLU A 65 16.24 19.05 -15.08
N ARG A 66 17.21 19.41 -14.22
CA ARG A 66 16.97 19.55 -12.78
C ARG A 66 15.94 20.63 -12.50
N ARG A 67 16.05 21.80 -13.14
CA ARG A 67 15.07 22.89 -13.03
C ARG A 67 13.68 22.48 -13.51
N ARG A 68 13.61 21.74 -14.63
CA ARG A 68 12.33 21.21 -15.17
C ARG A 68 11.70 20.19 -14.23
N LYS A 69 12.50 19.31 -13.62
CA LYS A 69 12.04 18.34 -12.61
C LYS A 69 11.54 19.03 -11.35
N GLU A 70 12.24 20.05 -10.85
CA GLU A 70 11.80 20.87 -9.71
C GLU A 70 10.49 21.59 -10.02
N GLU A 71 10.34 22.17 -11.21
CA GLU A 71 9.10 22.82 -11.63
C GLU A 71 7.94 21.82 -11.75
N TRP A 72 8.20 20.62 -12.27
CA TRP A 72 7.22 19.54 -12.34
C TRP A 72 6.79 19.09 -10.94
N LEU A 73 7.74 18.88 -10.02
CA LEU A 73 7.44 18.55 -8.62
C LEU A 73 6.63 19.66 -7.95
N ARG A 74 6.98 20.92 -8.18
CA ARG A 74 6.25 22.08 -7.66
C ARG A 74 4.82 22.14 -8.19
N ARG A 75 4.61 21.85 -9.49
CA ARG A 75 3.27 21.76 -10.09
C ARG A 75 2.47 20.57 -9.56
N ALA A 76 3.10 19.40 -9.45
CA ALA A 76 2.49 18.18 -8.93
C ALA A 76 2.08 18.31 -7.46
N LYS A 77 2.80 19.13 -6.67
CA LYS A 77 2.50 19.38 -5.27
C LYS A 77 1.22 20.19 -5.03
N GLY A 78 0.69 20.89 -6.05
CA GLY A 78 -0.57 21.65 -5.97
C GLY A 78 -0.64 22.67 -4.80
N PRO A 79 -1.75 23.41 -4.63
CA PRO A 79 -2.00 24.24 -3.45
C PRO A 79 -2.52 23.42 -2.25
N ARG A 80 -2.59 22.10 -2.37
CA ARG A 80 -2.88 21.18 -1.27
C ARG A 80 -1.81 20.11 -1.31
N GLY A 81 -0.98 20.09 -0.28
CA GLY A 81 -0.33 18.85 0.13
C GLY A 81 -1.40 17.85 0.52
N SER A 82 -2.03 17.22 -0.46
CA SER A 82 -2.68 15.94 -0.27
C SER A 82 -1.56 14.92 -0.17
N GLU A 83 -0.91 14.92 0.99
CA GLU A 83 -0.45 13.67 1.58
C GLU A 83 -1.61 12.68 1.44
N PRO A 84 -1.39 11.44 0.96
CA PRO A 84 -2.41 10.42 1.12
C PRO A 84 -2.64 10.32 2.62
N GLY A 85 -3.80 10.81 3.07
CA GLY A 85 -4.18 10.74 4.48
C GLY A 85 -4.03 9.30 4.93
N THR A 86 -3.07 9.05 5.80
CA THR A 86 -3.18 7.96 6.75
C THR A 86 -4.36 8.32 7.61
N ASP A 87 -5.54 7.85 7.20
CA ASP A 87 -6.76 7.83 8.00
C ASP A 87 -6.50 6.88 9.19
N SER A 88 -5.70 7.35 10.14
CA SER A 88 -5.70 6.86 11.50
C SER A 88 -6.97 7.46 12.11
N GLY A 89 -8.00 6.62 12.22
CA GLY A 89 -9.28 6.97 12.81
C GLY A 89 -9.15 7.49 14.25
N PRO A 90 -10.22 8.12 14.78
CA PRO A 90 -10.16 8.78 16.06
C PRO A 90 -9.94 7.76 17.18
N GLU A 91 -8.92 7.97 18.01
CA GLU A 91 -8.83 7.35 19.32
C GLU A 91 -9.94 7.96 20.18
N SER A 92 -10.94 7.14 20.48
CA SER A 92 -11.91 7.40 21.53
C SER A 92 -11.31 7.03 22.88
N GLU A 93 -11.35 8.02 23.78
CA GLU A 93 -11.29 7.97 25.25
C GLU A 93 -9.97 7.62 25.96
#